data_AF-A0A8K0P746-F1
#
_entry.id   AF-A0A8K0P746-F1
#
_cell.length_a   1.000
_cell.length_b   1.000
_cell.length_c   1.000
_cell.angle_alpha   90.00
_cell.angle_beta   90.00
_cell.angle_gamma   90.00
#
_symmetry.space_group_name_H-M   'P 1'
#
loop_
_entity.id
_entity.type
_entity.pdbx_description
1 polymer ?
#
loop_
_entity_poly.entity_id
_entity_poly.type
_entity_poly.pdbx_seq_one_letter_code
_entity_poly.pdbx_strand_id
1 'polypeptide(L)'
;MIEASERKFQIESKLGKELNNLNSLKEKINKSSQLTKGMVGILSSFEHRLARLEETILPVYNETGNLQRRQEHIERTLSALDHVIGFYGVSQEVEGIIRLGPGPTSAGGAGLDTFLKTMSRLQAAQEYFSKHNPESVELENVTTLFNAGGDSLSREFKEILHRNSKPVPAIVLLDLVGNDDETGGDEVVTTSPSAIAASLSHFPEGVAEELIQLADWLIVNGRDEFMNVYAKVRSTVLTRSLQALREQQRSSSGGSLQGVNAISGNSTSSPLNVSGATTSPMSTTPGSPVVKSKFQSRHETPSRRASRRLQHVIEKKANKMLLKASQTIEQSTGLTLGSRRSGMLLGKLLNANS
;
A
#
# COMPACT_ATOMS: atom_id res chain seq x y z
N MET A 1 -94.91 97.75 -32.63
CA MET A 1 -94.90 97.42 -31.19
C MET A 1 -94.72 95.91 -30.91
N ILE A 2 -95.33 95.01 -31.69
CA ILE A 2 -95.28 93.55 -31.46
C ILE A 2 -93.87 92.95 -31.68
N GLU A 3 -93.18 93.33 -32.76
CA GLU A 3 -91.86 92.78 -33.13
C GLU A 3 -90.73 93.09 -32.12
N ALA A 4 -90.81 94.26 -31.46
CA ALA A 4 -89.88 94.65 -30.40
C ALA A 4 -90.09 93.83 -29.13
N SER A 5 -91.34 93.46 -28.84
CA SER A 5 -91.69 92.57 -27.72
C SER A 5 -91.17 91.15 -27.95
N GLU A 6 -91.27 90.65 -29.18
CA GLU A 6 -90.84 89.31 -29.55
C GLU A 6 -89.32 89.14 -29.54
N ARG A 7 -88.56 90.15 -30.01
CA ARG A 7 -87.09 90.17 -29.86
C ARG A 7 -86.67 90.26 -28.40
N LYS A 8 -87.36 91.08 -27.59
CA LYS A 8 -87.09 91.17 -26.15
C LYS A 8 -87.30 89.83 -25.46
N PHE A 9 -88.38 89.12 -25.79
CA PHE A 9 -88.66 87.77 -25.28
C PHE A 9 -87.61 86.74 -25.71
N GLN A 10 -87.13 86.77 -26.97
CA GLN A 10 -86.06 85.88 -27.43
C GLN A 10 -84.72 86.15 -26.73
N ILE A 11 -84.39 87.42 -26.46
CA ILE A 11 -83.20 87.81 -25.72
C ILE A 11 -83.30 87.33 -24.27
N GLU A 12 -84.44 87.53 -23.60
CA GLU A 12 -84.68 87.02 -22.24
C GLU A 12 -84.63 85.49 -22.19
N SER A 13 -85.17 84.80 -23.20
CA SER A 13 -85.11 83.34 -23.29
C SER A 13 -83.67 82.84 -23.50
N LYS A 14 -82.88 83.47 -24.38
CA LYS A 14 -81.46 83.14 -24.56
C LYS A 14 -80.64 83.45 -23.30
N LEU A 15 -80.90 84.58 -22.66
CA LEU A 15 -80.25 84.95 -21.40
C LEU A 15 -80.56 83.92 -20.30
N GLY A 16 -81.80 83.47 -20.20
CA GLY A 16 -82.19 82.39 -19.27
C GLY A 16 -81.50 81.06 -19.57
N LYS A 17 -81.34 80.70 -20.86
CA LYS A 17 -80.57 79.50 -21.27
C LYS A 17 -79.09 79.62 -20.94
N GLU A 18 -78.47 80.77 -21.22
CA GLU A 18 -77.05 81.02 -20.89
C GLU A 18 -76.84 81.04 -19.37
N LEU A 19 -77.76 81.62 -18.59
CA LEU A 19 -77.72 81.60 -17.13
C LEU A 19 -77.79 80.16 -16.59
N ASN A 20 -78.66 79.31 -17.17
CA ASN A 20 -78.77 77.90 -16.82
C ASN A 20 -77.51 77.11 -17.21
N ASN A 21 -76.96 77.35 -18.40
CA ASN A 21 -75.71 76.72 -18.85
C ASN A 21 -74.54 77.10 -17.94
N LEU A 22 -74.45 78.39 -17.56
CA LEU A 22 -73.42 78.89 -16.66
C LEU A 22 -73.54 78.26 -15.27
N ASN A 23 -74.76 78.13 -14.74
CA ASN A 23 -75.00 77.42 -13.48
C ASN A 23 -74.60 75.94 -13.56
N SER A 24 -74.96 75.25 -14.64
CA SER A 24 -74.57 73.83 -14.85
C SER A 24 -73.05 73.66 -14.97
N LEU A 25 -72.37 74.58 -15.67
CA LEU A 25 -70.90 74.56 -15.78
C LEU A 25 -70.24 74.81 -14.43
N LYS A 26 -70.76 75.77 -13.65
CA LYS A 26 -70.27 76.08 -12.30
C LYS A 26 -70.41 74.87 -11.38
N GLU A 27 -71.52 74.13 -11.48
CA GLU A 27 -71.74 72.89 -10.73
C GLU A 27 -70.75 71.78 -11.14
N LYS A 28 -70.54 71.58 -12.45
CA LYS A 28 -69.55 70.61 -12.96
C LYS A 28 -68.12 70.93 -12.53
N ILE A 29 -67.73 72.21 -12.58
CA ILE A 29 -66.42 72.68 -12.09
C ILE A 29 -66.30 72.43 -10.59
N ASN A 30 -67.34 72.69 -9.81
CA ASN A 30 -67.32 72.47 -8.37
C ASN A 30 -67.21 70.97 -8.04
N LYS A 31 -67.93 70.12 -8.79
CA LYS A 31 -67.85 68.66 -8.69
C LYS A 31 -66.46 68.14 -9.08
N SER A 32 -65.86 68.69 -10.14
CA SER A 32 -64.47 68.37 -10.54
C SER A 32 -63.47 68.80 -9.47
N SER A 33 -63.61 69.99 -8.90
CA SER A 33 -62.78 70.49 -7.79
C SER A 33 -62.89 69.60 -6.55
N GLN A 34 -64.11 69.17 -6.19
CA GLN A 34 -64.32 68.20 -5.11
C GLN A 34 -63.64 66.86 -5.40
N LEU A 35 -63.74 66.36 -6.64
CA LEU A 35 -63.09 65.10 -7.04
C LEU A 35 -61.56 65.22 -6.92
N THR A 36 -60.98 66.33 -7.39
CA THR A 36 -59.54 66.59 -7.28
C THR A 36 -59.10 66.69 -5.82
N LYS A 37 -59.85 67.37 -4.96
CA LYS A 37 -59.57 67.42 -3.52
C LYS A 37 -59.66 66.03 -2.88
N GLY A 38 -60.63 65.22 -3.29
CA GLY A 38 -60.74 63.82 -2.87
C GLY A 38 -59.51 63.00 -3.28
N MET A 39 -59.05 63.14 -4.53
CA MET A 39 -57.86 62.46 -5.03
C MET A 39 -56.58 62.89 -4.29
N VAL A 40 -56.43 64.18 -4.02
CA VAL A 40 -55.32 64.70 -3.21
C VAL A 40 -55.38 64.16 -1.78
N GLY A 41 -56.56 64.07 -1.18
CA GLY A 41 -56.75 63.47 0.14
C GLY A 41 -56.39 61.98 0.18
N ILE A 42 -56.75 61.22 -0.87
CA ILE A 42 -56.37 59.82 -1.01
C ILE A 42 -54.85 59.66 -1.14
N LEU A 43 -54.20 60.47 -1.98
CA LEU A 43 -52.74 60.46 -2.15
C LEU A 43 -52.01 60.81 -0.85
N SER A 44 -52.45 61.84 -0.14
CA SER A 44 -51.88 62.22 1.16
C SER A 44 -52.05 61.11 2.21
N SER A 45 -53.19 60.42 2.20
CA SER A 45 -53.40 59.24 3.04
C SER A 45 -52.45 58.09 2.68
N PHE A 46 -52.22 57.83 1.40
CA PHE A 46 -51.25 56.83 0.96
C PHE A 46 -49.83 57.17 1.37
N GLU A 47 -49.41 58.42 1.20
CA GLU A 47 -48.10 58.90 1.61
C GLU A 47 -47.89 58.72 3.12
N HIS A 48 -48.88 59.09 3.93
CA HIS A 48 -48.79 58.90 5.38
C HIS A 48 -48.74 57.42 5.79
N ARG A 49 -49.51 56.56 5.10
CA ARG A 49 -49.47 55.11 5.32
C ARG A 49 -48.14 54.49 4.90
N LEU A 50 -47.54 54.94 3.80
CA LEU A 50 -46.22 54.50 3.34
C LEU A 50 -45.12 54.91 4.32
N ALA A 51 -45.13 56.16 4.79
CA ALA A 51 -44.17 56.64 5.78
C ALA A 51 -44.24 55.81 7.07
N ARG A 52 -45.45 55.54 7.57
CA ARG A 52 -45.65 54.69 8.76
C ARG A 52 -45.24 53.24 8.50
N LEU A 53 -45.47 52.72 7.30
CA LEU A 53 -45.03 51.37 6.94
C LEU A 53 -43.50 51.28 6.98
N GLU A 54 -42.79 52.24 6.38
CA GLU A 54 -41.32 52.30 6.41
C GLU A 54 -40.80 52.38 7.85
N GLU A 55 -41.35 53.27 8.66
CA GLU A 55 -40.97 53.44 10.07
C GLU A 55 -41.13 52.15 10.88
N THR A 56 -42.15 51.33 10.55
CA THR A 56 -42.40 50.05 11.24
C THR A 56 -41.60 48.87 10.67
N ILE A 57 -41.38 48.81 9.36
CA ILE A 57 -40.73 47.66 8.70
C ILE A 57 -39.20 47.77 8.73
N LEU A 58 -38.65 48.98 8.57
CA LEU A 58 -37.21 49.19 8.54
C LEU A 58 -36.48 48.66 9.80
N PRO A 59 -36.94 48.93 11.03
CA PRO A 59 -36.29 48.37 12.22
C PRO A 59 -36.43 46.85 12.27
N VAL A 60 -37.56 46.27 11.84
CA VAL A 60 -37.76 44.81 11.79
C VAL A 60 -36.79 44.16 10.81
N TYR A 61 -36.60 44.76 9.63
CA TYR A 61 -35.61 44.29 8.65
C TYR A 61 -34.18 44.33 9.21
N ASN A 62 -33.81 45.44 9.86
CA ASN A 62 -32.48 45.59 10.46
C ASN A 62 -32.25 44.61 11.61
N GLU A 63 -33.22 44.46 12.51
CA GLU A 63 -33.15 43.49 13.62
C GLU A 63 -33.08 42.05 13.10
N THR A 64 -33.84 41.71 12.07
CA THR A 64 -33.79 40.39 11.43
C THR A 64 -32.41 40.13 10.82
N GLY A 65 -31.83 41.12 10.14
CA GLY A 65 -30.47 41.01 9.59
C GLY A 65 -29.38 40.91 10.66
N ASN A 66 -29.51 41.65 11.76
CA ASN A 66 -28.62 41.54 12.92
C ASN A 66 -28.73 40.16 13.58
N LEU A 67 -29.95 39.63 13.72
CA LEU A 67 -30.20 38.31 14.27
C LEU A 67 -29.59 37.22 13.39
N GLN A 68 -29.74 37.31 12.07
CA GLN A 68 -29.15 36.36 11.13
C GLN A 68 -27.62 36.38 11.20
N ARG A 69 -27.00 37.57 11.26
CA ARG A 69 -25.54 37.69 11.48
C ARG A 69 -25.10 37.07 12.80
N ARG A 70 -25.85 37.32 13.88
CA ARG A 70 -25.57 36.71 15.19
C ARG A 70 -25.69 35.19 15.13
N GLN A 71 -26.73 34.66 14.48
CA GLN A 71 -26.90 33.22 14.29
C GLN A 71 -25.70 32.62 13.56
N GLU A 72 -25.28 33.22 12.45
CA GLU A 72 -24.14 32.74 11.68
C GLU A 72 -22.83 32.77 12.49
N HIS A 73 -22.64 33.79 13.33
CA HIS A 73 -21.49 33.84 14.25
C HIS A 73 -21.53 32.72 15.30
N ILE A 74 -22.72 32.42 15.84
CA ILE A 74 -22.91 31.32 16.79
C ILE A 74 -22.60 29.98 16.12
N GLU A 75 -23.13 29.74 14.92
CA GLU A 75 -22.87 28.50 14.17
C GLU A 75 -21.38 28.30 13.85
N ARG A 76 -20.67 29.36 13.43
CA ARG A 76 -19.21 29.32 13.25
C ARG A 76 -18.46 28.99 14.54
N THR A 77 -18.88 29.59 15.66
CA THR A 77 -18.26 29.36 16.97
C THR A 77 -18.49 27.94 17.45
N LEU A 78 -19.71 27.40 17.27
CA LEU A 78 -20.03 26.01 17.57
C LEU A 78 -19.18 25.06 16.74
N SER A 79 -19.08 25.28 15.42
CA SER A 79 -18.24 24.45 14.55
C SER A 79 -16.76 24.49 14.93
N ALA A 80 -16.24 25.66 15.33
CA ALA A 80 -14.88 25.79 15.83
C ALA A 80 -14.67 25.02 17.15
N LEU A 81 -15.63 25.10 18.08
CA LEU A 81 -15.57 24.35 19.34
C LEU A 81 -15.64 22.83 19.10
N ASP A 82 -16.54 22.36 18.24
CA ASP A 82 -16.65 20.94 17.88
C ASP A 82 -15.34 20.40 17.27
N HIS A 83 -14.68 21.21 16.44
CA HIS A 83 -13.38 20.86 15.88
C HIS A 83 -12.31 20.68 16.98
N VAL A 84 -12.26 21.58 17.96
CA VAL A 84 -11.31 21.50 19.09
C VAL A 84 -11.62 20.30 19.99
N ILE A 85 -12.88 20.12 20.38
CA ILE A 85 -13.33 18.99 21.21
C ILE A 85 -12.95 17.66 20.54
N GLY A 86 -13.08 17.60 19.21
CA GLY A 86 -12.68 16.44 18.41
C GLY A 86 -11.24 15.99 18.63
N PHE A 87 -10.30 16.89 18.92
CA PHE A 87 -8.89 16.55 19.19
C PHE A 87 -8.65 16.01 20.60
N TYR A 88 -9.36 16.52 21.61
CA TYR A 88 -9.23 16.05 23.00
C TYR A 88 -9.77 14.63 23.20
N GLY A 89 -10.73 14.18 22.37
CA GLY A 89 -11.24 12.81 22.38
C GLY A 89 -10.38 11.78 21.65
N VAL A 90 -9.46 12.21 20.77
CA VAL A 90 -8.69 11.31 19.87
C VAL A 90 -7.91 10.26 20.64
N SER A 91 -7.20 10.67 21.70
CA SER A 91 -6.36 9.74 22.48
C SER A 91 -7.17 8.58 23.05
N GLN A 92 -8.36 8.87 23.61
CA GLN A 92 -9.21 7.85 24.21
C GLN A 92 -9.83 6.92 23.17
N GLU A 93 -10.26 7.45 22.03
CA GLU A 93 -10.86 6.66 20.95
C GLU A 93 -9.84 5.76 20.26
N VAL A 94 -8.61 6.26 20.07
CA VAL A 94 -7.56 5.58 19.31
C VAL A 94 -6.76 4.59 20.16
N GLU A 95 -6.67 4.78 21.48
CA GLU A 95 -5.89 3.93 22.39
C GLU A 95 -6.22 2.43 22.24
N GLY A 96 -7.50 2.10 22.14
CA GLY A 96 -7.95 0.72 21.97
C GLY A 96 -7.40 0.08 20.68
N ILE A 97 -7.38 0.83 19.58
CA ILE A 97 -6.92 0.36 18.27
C ILE A 97 -5.39 0.21 18.27
N ILE A 98 -4.67 1.19 18.83
CA ILE A 98 -3.21 1.16 18.91
C ILE A 98 -2.71 -0.01 19.76
N ARG A 99 -3.41 -0.31 20.85
CA ARG A 99 -3.07 -1.44 21.73
C ARG A 99 -3.29 -2.80 21.07
N LEU A 100 -4.32 -2.93 20.23
CA LEU A 100 -4.60 -4.16 19.48
C LEU A 100 -3.60 -4.40 18.34
N GLY A 101 -3.06 -3.32 17.78
CA GLY A 101 -2.09 -3.38 16.69
C GLY A 101 -2.72 -3.49 15.29
N PRO A 102 -1.89 -3.31 14.24
CA PRO A 102 -2.33 -3.26 12.84
C PRO A 102 -2.64 -4.62 12.21
N GLY A 103 -2.38 -5.73 12.94
CA GLY A 103 -2.42 -7.10 12.44
C GLY A 103 -3.69 -7.47 11.65
N PRO A 104 -3.65 -8.59 10.90
CA PRO A 104 -4.73 -8.92 9.97
C PRO A 104 -6.07 -9.00 10.69
N THR A 105 -7.13 -8.50 10.06
CA THR A 105 -8.48 -8.47 10.65
C THR A 105 -8.94 -9.87 11.08
N SER A 106 -8.42 -10.92 10.44
CA SER A 106 -8.64 -12.34 10.79
C SER A 106 -7.99 -12.79 12.09
N ALA A 107 -7.01 -12.05 12.62
CA ALA A 107 -6.34 -12.30 13.90
C ALA A 107 -6.81 -11.34 15.02
N GLY A 108 -7.89 -10.59 14.81
CA GLY A 108 -8.45 -9.65 15.79
C GLY A 108 -7.82 -8.26 15.80
N GLY A 109 -6.98 -7.93 14.80
CA GLY A 109 -6.48 -6.57 14.60
C GLY A 109 -7.47 -5.67 13.87
N ALA A 110 -7.24 -4.35 13.89
CA ALA A 110 -8.10 -3.38 13.20
C ALA A 110 -8.00 -3.45 11.66
N GLY A 111 -7.02 -4.19 11.14
CA GLY A 111 -6.59 -4.13 9.75
C GLY A 111 -5.67 -2.93 9.51
N LEU A 112 -4.72 -3.11 8.59
CA LEU A 112 -3.67 -2.12 8.32
C LEU A 112 -4.25 -0.75 7.92
N ASP A 113 -5.22 -0.71 7.01
CA ASP A 113 -5.84 0.54 6.55
C ASP A 113 -6.53 1.33 7.67
N THR A 114 -7.33 0.66 8.50
CA THR A 114 -7.97 1.29 9.67
C THR A 114 -6.92 1.83 10.63
N PHE A 115 -5.87 1.04 10.90
CA PHE A 115 -4.79 1.45 11.78
C PHE A 115 -4.06 2.69 11.24
N LEU A 116 -3.72 2.69 9.95
CA LEU A 116 -3.07 3.85 9.31
C LEU A 116 -3.95 5.10 9.36
N LYS A 117 -5.27 4.98 9.15
CA LYS A 117 -6.21 6.09 9.33
C LYS A 117 -6.20 6.64 10.76
N THR A 118 -6.15 5.76 11.77
CA THR A 118 -6.03 6.20 13.17
C THR A 118 -4.69 6.87 13.45
N MET A 119 -3.59 6.40 12.85
CA MET A 119 -2.28 7.04 12.96
C MET A 119 -2.27 8.43 12.32
N SER A 120 -2.91 8.61 11.15
CA SER A 120 -3.06 9.93 10.53
C SER A 120 -3.90 10.89 11.38
N ARG A 121 -4.97 10.39 12.02
CA ARG A 121 -5.77 11.20 12.95
C ARG A 121 -4.96 11.62 14.18
N LEU A 122 -4.11 10.72 14.69
CA LEU A 122 -3.23 11.00 15.82
C LEU A 122 -2.13 12.00 15.45
N GLN A 123 -1.58 11.92 14.23
CA GLN A 123 -0.65 12.89 13.69
C GLN A 123 -1.28 14.29 13.55
N ALA A 124 -2.51 14.38 13.06
CA ALA A 124 -3.24 15.65 12.98
C ALA A 124 -3.49 16.26 14.37
N ALA A 125 -3.82 15.44 15.37
CA ALA A 125 -3.95 15.88 16.76
C ALA A 125 -2.60 16.37 17.32
N GLN A 126 -1.49 15.69 17.01
CA GLN A 126 -0.15 16.09 17.42
C GLN A 126 0.24 17.45 16.83
N GLU A 127 -0.01 17.68 15.55
CA GLU A 127 0.25 18.96 14.89
C GLU A 127 -0.60 20.09 15.49
N TYR A 128 -1.88 19.81 15.75
CA TYR A 128 -2.79 20.75 16.41
C TYR A 128 -2.29 21.17 17.79
N PHE A 129 -1.99 20.21 18.68
CA PHE A 129 -1.50 20.51 20.02
C PHE A 129 -0.11 21.15 20.01
N SER A 130 0.79 20.72 19.13
CA SER A 130 2.12 21.33 18.97
C SER A 130 2.04 22.81 18.58
N LYS A 131 1.07 23.19 17.75
CA LYS A 131 0.89 24.57 17.29
C LYS A 131 0.18 25.46 18.31
N HIS A 132 -0.82 24.93 19.02
CA HIS A 132 -1.71 25.72 19.87
C HIS A 132 -1.39 25.61 21.37
N ASN A 133 -0.99 24.44 21.86
CA ASN A 133 -0.71 24.18 23.27
C ASN A 133 0.52 23.25 23.45
N PRO A 134 1.76 23.75 23.30
CA PRO A 134 2.98 22.92 23.27
C PRO A 134 3.33 22.23 24.59
N GLU A 135 2.86 22.74 25.73
CA GLU A 135 3.16 22.19 27.07
C GLU A 135 1.97 21.41 27.66
N SER A 136 1.04 20.97 26.82
CA SER A 136 -0.16 20.28 27.29
C SER A 136 0.09 18.79 27.54
N VAL A 137 -0.58 18.24 28.55
CA VAL A 137 -0.53 16.80 28.87
C VAL A 137 -1.13 15.95 27.75
N GLU A 138 -2.05 16.53 26.97
CA GLU A 138 -2.64 15.90 25.80
C GLU A 138 -1.62 15.71 24.68
N LEU A 139 -0.72 16.67 24.46
CA LEU A 139 0.36 16.51 23.49
C LEU A 139 1.28 15.35 23.88
N GLU A 140 1.62 15.23 25.16
CA GLU A 140 2.42 14.11 25.67
C GLU A 140 1.70 12.76 25.48
N ASN A 141 0.41 12.69 25.84
CA ASN A 141 -0.42 11.49 25.67
C ASN A 141 -0.55 11.09 24.18
N VAL A 142 -0.78 12.06 23.29
CA VAL A 142 -0.86 11.82 21.84
C VAL A 142 0.49 11.36 21.29
N THR A 143 1.59 11.98 21.74
CA THR A 143 2.95 11.65 21.27
C THR A 143 3.39 10.27 21.74
N THR A 144 3.14 9.93 23.01
CA THR A 144 3.42 8.59 23.54
C THR A 144 2.61 7.52 22.82
N LEU A 145 1.32 7.77 22.57
CA LEU A 145 0.47 6.85 21.82
C LEU A 145 0.91 6.72 20.35
N PHE A 146 1.35 7.82 19.72
CA PHE A 146 1.85 7.81 18.35
C PHE A 146 3.14 7.00 18.24
N ASN A 147 4.04 7.15 19.21
CA ASN A 147 5.25 6.34 19.26
C ASN A 147 4.95 4.85 19.47
N ALA A 148 4.04 4.52 20.38
CA ALA A 148 3.58 3.14 20.58
C ALA A 148 2.95 2.54 19.31
N GLY A 149 2.18 3.34 18.56
CA GLY A 149 1.62 2.94 17.26
C GLY A 149 2.69 2.69 16.21
N GLY A 150 3.70 3.56 16.13
CA GLY A 150 4.86 3.37 15.26
C GLY A 150 5.69 2.13 15.60
N ASP A 151 5.84 1.82 16.88
CA ASP A 151 6.50 0.59 17.34
C ASP A 151 5.68 -0.65 16.98
N SER A 152 4.36 -0.57 17.09
CA SER A 152 3.44 -1.63 16.64
C SER A 152 3.55 -1.90 15.14
N LEU A 153 3.63 -0.87 14.30
CA LEU A 153 3.84 -1.01 12.85
C LEU A 153 5.21 -1.62 12.52
N SER A 154 6.25 -1.18 13.23
CA SER A 154 7.61 -1.72 13.06
C SER A 154 7.68 -3.21 13.44
N ARG A 155 6.99 -3.60 14.52
CA ARG A 155 6.85 -5.00 14.93
C ARG A 155 6.08 -5.82 13.90
N GLU A 156 4.94 -5.33 13.41
CA GLU A 156 4.15 -6.03 12.39
C GLU A 156 4.95 -6.25 11.10
N PHE A 157 5.66 -5.23 10.61
CA PHE A 157 6.55 -5.35 9.45
C PHE A 157 7.56 -6.48 9.65
N LYS A 158 8.21 -6.51 10.82
CA LYS A 158 9.19 -7.55 11.17
C LYS A 158 8.54 -8.94 11.21
N GLU A 159 7.35 -9.07 11.80
CA GLU A 159 6.63 -10.34 11.90
C GLU A 159 6.18 -10.87 10.53
N ILE A 160 5.57 -10.02 9.71
CA ILE A 160 5.17 -10.36 8.33
C ILE A 160 6.40 -10.79 7.53
N LEU A 161 7.50 -10.04 7.65
CA LEU A 161 8.74 -10.35 6.93
C LEU A 161 9.32 -11.70 7.35
N HIS A 162 9.40 -11.99 8.65
CA HIS A 162 9.90 -13.27 9.17
C HIS A 162 9.00 -14.44 8.79
N ARG A 163 7.68 -14.27 8.86
CA ARG A 163 6.70 -15.32 8.57
C ARG A 163 6.74 -15.76 7.11
N ASN A 164 6.98 -14.82 6.20
CA ASN A 164 6.94 -15.08 4.76
C ASN A 164 8.32 -15.30 4.12
N SER A 165 9.42 -14.89 4.77
CA SER A 165 10.77 -15.10 4.23
C SER A 165 11.28 -16.52 4.49
N LYS A 166 11.01 -17.43 3.55
CA LYS A 166 11.45 -18.84 3.60
C LYS A 166 12.65 -19.09 2.67
N PRO A 167 13.62 -19.95 3.06
CA PRO A 167 14.70 -20.35 2.16
C PRO A 167 14.15 -21.01 0.89
N VAL A 168 14.61 -20.52 -0.26
CA VAL A 168 14.36 -21.13 -1.57
C VAL A 168 14.98 -22.53 -1.63
N PRO A 169 14.21 -23.57 -2.01
CA PRO A 169 14.73 -24.90 -2.22
C PRO A 169 15.78 -24.96 -3.34
N ALA A 170 16.79 -25.80 -3.17
CA ALA A 170 17.90 -25.92 -4.11
C ALA A 170 17.49 -26.42 -5.52
N ILE A 171 16.43 -27.23 -5.63
CA ILE A 171 15.87 -27.64 -6.94
C ILE A 171 15.34 -26.45 -7.75
N VAL A 172 14.69 -25.49 -7.08
CA VAL A 172 14.15 -24.27 -7.74
C VAL A 172 15.31 -23.39 -8.21
N LEU A 173 16.37 -23.26 -7.41
CA LEU A 173 17.57 -22.54 -7.81
C LEU A 173 18.28 -23.21 -9.01
N LEU A 174 18.32 -24.54 -9.05
CA LEU A 174 18.92 -25.28 -10.17
C LEU A 174 18.07 -25.17 -11.45
N ASP A 175 16.75 -25.18 -11.33
CA ASP A 175 15.83 -24.96 -12.45
C ASP A 175 15.97 -23.54 -13.03
N LEU A 176 16.03 -22.52 -12.15
CA LEU A 176 16.28 -21.13 -12.56
C LEU A 176 17.63 -20.97 -13.27
N VAL A 177 18.68 -21.65 -12.81
CA VAL A 177 20.00 -21.64 -13.47
C VAL A 177 20.01 -22.47 -14.76
N GLY A 178 19.22 -23.54 -14.84
CA GLY A 178 19.12 -24.41 -16.02
C GLY A 178 18.33 -23.80 -17.17
N ASN A 179 17.28 -23.02 -16.85
CA ASN A 179 16.45 -22.35 -17.86
C ASN A 179 17.17 -21.17 -18.54
N ASP A 180 18.24 -20.64 -17.95
CA ASP A 180 19.11 -19.63 -18.59
C ASP A 180 19.94 -20.20 -19.76
N ASP A 181 20.16 -21.53 -19.83
CA ASP A 181 20.98 -22.18 -20.86
C ASP A 181 20.18 -22.61 -22.12
N GLU A 182 18.85 -22.74 -22.07
CA GLU A 182 18.03 -23.07 -23.27
C GLU A 182 17.71 -21.87 -24.16
N THR A 183 18.00 -20.64 -23.71
CA THR A 183 17.83 -19.41 -24.53
C THR A 183 19.05 -19.11 -25.42
N GLY A 184 19.91 -20.11 -25.64
CA GLY A 184 21.10 -20.01 -26.50
C GLY A 184 20.84 -20.06 -28.01
N GLY A 185 19.59 -19.94 -28.46
CA GLY A 185 19.21 -19.90 -29.87
C GLY A 185 18.80 -18.50 -30.30
N ASP A 186 19.76 -17.74 -30.82
CA ASP A 186 19.65 -16.62 -31.78
C ASP A 186 18.29 -15.91 -31.93
N GLU A 187 17.73 -15.41 -30.84
CA GLU A 187 16.72 -14.36 -30.89
C GLU A 187 16.97 -13.44 -29.71
N VAL A 188 17.07 -12.13 -29.98
CA VAL A 188 17.22 -11.08 -28.97
C VAL A 188 15.91 -11.00 -28.19
N VAL A 189 15.64 -11.99 -27.35
CA VAL A 189 14.71 -11.83 -26.25
C VAL A 189 15.49 -10.98 -25.26
N THR A 190 15.10 -9.71 -25.18
CA THR A 190 15.26 -8.93 -23.97
C THR A 190 14.57 -9.70 -22.84
N THR A 191 15.24 -10.70 -22.26
CA THR A 191 14.82 -11.30 -20.99
C THR A 191 15.10 -10.23 -19.95
N SER A 192 14.14 -9.30 -19.87
CA SER A 192 14.13 -8.24 -18.89
C SER A 192 14.38 -8.89 -17.52
N PRO A 193 15.19 -8.29 -16.63
CA PRO A 193 15.42 -8.77 -15.26
C PRO A 193 14.12 -9.12 -14.50
N SER A 194 13.00 -8.56 -14.97
CA SER A 194 11.63 -8.84 -14.56
C SER A 194 11.18 -10.31 -14.72
N ALA A 195 11.62 -11.08 -15.72
CA ALA A 195 11.15 -12.46 -15.93
C ALA A 195 11.72 -13.46 -14.89
N ILE A 196 13.01 -13.32 -14.57
CA ILE A 196 13.69 -14.11 -13.53
C ILE A 196 13.19 -13.71 -12.13
N ALA A 197 12.91 -12.41 -11.92
CA ALA A 197 12.30 -11.90 -10.70
C ALA A 197 10.85 -12.36 -10.52
N ALA A 198 10.07 -12.49 -11.62
CA ALA A 198 8.70 -12.97 -11.60
C ALA A 198 8.61 -14.46 -11.21
N SER A 199 9.57 -15.28 -11.62
CA SER A 199 9.62 -16.71 -11.24
C SER A 199 10.03 -16.94 -9.78
N LEU A 200 10.72 -15.99 -9.15
CA LEU A 200 11.15 -16.07 -7.75
C LEU A 200 10.36 -15.09 -6.86
N SER A 201 9.03 -15.09 -6.99
CA SER A 201 8.14 -14.33 -6.11
C SER A 201 8.27 -14.81 -4.66
N HIS A 202 9.13 -14.13 -3.90
CA HIS A 202 9.42 -14.50 -2.50
C HIS A 202 8.26 -14.22 -1.54
N PHE A 203 7.33 -13.35 -1.94
CA PHE A 203 6.16 -12.98 -1.15
C PHE A 203 4.90 -13.16 -2.01
N PRO A 204 3.79 -13.65 -1.42
CA PRO A 204 2.47 -13.51 -2.03
C PRO A 204 2.17 -12.02 -2.31
N GLU A 205 1.43 -11.75 -3.38
CA GLU A 205 1.11 -10.37 -3.84
C GLU A 205 0.54 -9.49 -2.71
N GLY A 206 -0.46 -9.95 -1.97
CA GLY A 206 -1.04 -9.19 -0.85
C GLY A 206 -0.07 -8.95 0.32
N VAL A 207 0.88 -9.85 0.57
CA VAL A 207 1.89 -9.66 1.62
C VAL A 207 2.92 -8.61 1.19
N ALA A 208 3.27 -8.58 -0.10
CA ALA A 208 4.17 -7.57 -0.63
C ALA A 208 3.55 -6.17 -0.54
N GLU A 209 2.27 -6.03 -0.89
CA GLU A 209 1.52 -4.78 -0.77
C GLU A 209 1.46 -4.27 0.68
N GLU A 210 1.13 -5.15 1.64
CA GLU A 210 1.12 -4.79 3.07
C GLU A 210 2.50 -4.33 3.56
N LEU A 211 3.58 -5.02 3.16
CA LEU A 211 4.96 -4.63 3.52
C LEU A 211 5.35 -3.29 2.91
N ILE A 212 4.92 -2.99 1.68
CA ILE A 212 5.17 -1.70 1.03
C ILE A 212 4.43 -0.58 1.76
N GLN A 213 3.14 -0.76 2.05
CA GLN A 213 2.36 0.25 2.79
C GLN A 213 2.95 0.55 4.18
N LEU A 214 3.39 -0.48 4.89
CA LEU A 214 4.10 -0.33 6.16
C LEU A 214 5.43 0.43 5.99
N ALA A 215 6.23 0.06 4.98
CA ALA A 215 7.50 0.71 4.71
C ALA A 215 7.33 2.20 4.35
N ASP A 216 6.37 2.53 3.48
CA ASP A 216 6.08 3.90 3.09
C ASP A 216 5.71 4.76 4.30
N TRP A 217 4.84 4.24 5.17
CA TRP A 217 4.48 4.96 6.40
C TRP A 217 5.69 5.15 7.34
N LEU A 218 6.52 4.12 7.52
CA LEU A 218 7.71 4.18 8.38
C LEU A 218 8.76 5.18 7.85
N ILE A 219 8.98 5.22 6.53
CA ILE A 219 9.90 6.17 5.88
C ILE A 219 9.42 7.60 6.09
N VAL A 220 8.14 7.89 5.83
CA VAL A 220 7.57 9.23 5.98
C VAL A 220 7.72 9.74 7.41
N ASN A 221 7.64 8.85 8.40
CA ASN A 221 7.79 9.17 9.82
C ASN A 221 9.24 9.07 10.34
N GLY A 222 10.23 8.93 9.45
CA GLY A 222 11.65 8.94 9.82
C GLY A 222 12.12 7.72 10.62
N ARG A 223 11.37 6.61 10.58
CA ARG A 223 11.70 5.36 11.27
C ARG A 223 12.36 4.40 10.30
N ASP A 224 13.67 4.52 10.09
CA ASP A 224 14.42 3.75 9.09
C ASP A 224 14.93 2.37 9.59
N GLU A 225 14.78 2.08 10.88
CA GLU A 225 15.26 0.85 11.52
C GLU A 225 14.76 -0.44 10.84
N PHE A 226 13.57 -0.40 10.23
CA PHE A 226 13.00 -1.55 9.51
C PHE A 226 13.86 -1.98 8.30
N MET A 227 14.63 -1.07 7.70
CA MET A 227 15.53 -1.39 6.58
C MET A 227 16.65 -2.32 7.02
N ASN A 228 17.20 -2.09 8.22
CA ASN A 228 18.22 -2.96 8.81
C ASN A 228 17.64 -4.34 9.13
N VAL A 229 16.42 -4.39 9.66
CA VAL A 229 15.69 -5.64 9.88
C VAL A 229 15.48 -6.38 8.56
N TYR A 230 15.04 -5.68 7.52
CA TYR A 230 14.84 -6.23 6.19
C TYR A 230 16.13 -6.86 5.64
N ALA A 231 17.21 -6.09 5.61
CA ALA A 231 18.51 -6.54 5.11
C ALA A 231 19.00 -7.78 5.87
N LYS A 232 18.89 -7.79 7.20
CA LYS A 232 19.33 -8.91 8.04
C LYS A 232 18.52 -10.18 7.79
N VAL A 233 17.19 -10.08 7.74
CA VAL A 233 16.32 -11.24 7.49
C VAL A 233 16.56 -11.81 6.11
N ARG A 234 16.57 -10.96 5.07
CA ARG A 234 16.78 -11.38 3.68
C ARG A 234 18.18 -11.98 3.46
N SER A 235 19.23 -11.37 4.05
CA SER A 235 20.59 -11.92 4.02
C SER A 235 20.68 -13.31 4.66
N THR A 236 20.02 -13.49 5.81
CA THR A 236 19.97 -14.79 6.50
C THR A 236 19.27 -15.85 5.64
N VAL A 237 18.15 -15.50 5.02
CA VAL A 237 17.39 -16.41 4.15
C VAL A 237 18.18 -16.78 2.90
N LEU A 238 18.80 -15.81 2.24
CA LEU A 238 19.67 -16.03 1.08
C LEU A 238 20.83 -16.97 1.43
N THR A 239 21.49 -16.73 2.55
CA THR A 239 22.61 -17.57 3.02
C THR A 239 22.16 -19.02 3.23
N ARG A 240 20.99 -19.23 3.86
CA ARG A 240 20.42 -20.58 4.06
C ARG A 240 20.07 -21.27 2.75
N SER A 241 19.51 -20.54 1.78
CA SER A 241 19.23 -21.07 0.44
C SER A 241 20.49 -21.53 -0.29
N LEU A 242 21.56 -20.72 -0.25
CA LEU A 242 22.84 -21.07 -0.87
C LEU A 242 23.53 -22.25 -0.17
N GLN A 243 23.42 -22.33 1.16
CA GLN A 243 23.91 -23.48 1.92
C GLN A 243 23.18 -24.78 1.54
N ALA A 244 21.84 -24.73 1.40
CA ALA A 244 21.06 -25.89 0.96
C ALA A 244 21.45 -26.35 -0.46
N LEU A 245 21.72 -25.41 -1.37
CA LEU A 245 22.21 -25.71 -2.71
C LEU A 245 23.59 -26.38 -2.70
N ARG A 246 24.52 -25.83 -1.93
CA ARG A 246 25.86 -26.40 -1.74
C ARG A 246 25.79 -27.84 -1.23
N GLU A 247 24.91 -28.11 -0.26
CA GLU A 247 24.76 -29.45 0.31
C GLU A 247 24.17 -30.43 -0.71
N GLN A 248 23.15 -30.03 -1.46
CA GLN A 248 22.58 -30.85 -2.53
C GLN A 248 23.62 -31.21 -3.60
N GLN A 249 24.51 -30.27 -3.97
CA GLN A 249 25.61 -30.55 -4.91
C GLN A 249 26.67 -31.50 -4.34
N ARG A 250 27.03 -31.38 -3.07
CA ARG A 250 27.95 -32.32 -2.39
C ARG A 250 27.36 -33.72 -2.31
N SER A 251 26.10 -33.82 -1.88
CA SER A 251 25.37 -35.09 -1.77
C SER A 251 25.14 -35.75 -3.14
N SER A 252 24.90 -34.97 -4.20
CA SER A 252 24.82 -35.48 -5.58
C SER A 252 26.17 -35.96 -6.13
N SER A 253 27.29 -35.41 -5.62
CA SER A 253 28.65 -35.76 -6.07
C SER A 253 29.30 -36.90 -5.28
N GLY A 254 28.73 -37.32 -4.14
CA GLY A 254 29.31 -38.33 -3.22
C GLY A 254 28.85 -39.77 -3.42
N GLY A 255 27.92 -40.04 -4.34
CA GLY A 255 27.35 -41.37 -4.59
C GLY A 255 28.17 -42.24 -5.56
N SER A 256 29.50 -42.24 -5.48
CA SER A 256 30.34 -43.16 -6.24
C SER A 256 31.63 -43.42 -5.49
N LEU A 257 31.98 -44.71 -5.36
CA LEU A 257 33.14 -45.30 -4.66
C LEU A 257 32.89 -45.77 -3.22
N GLN A 258 32.24 -46.93 -3.05
CA GLN A 258 32.88 -48.09 -2.41
C GLN A 258 32.06 -49.35 -2.69
N GLY A 259 32.51 -50.14 -3.65
CA GLY A 259 31.92 -51.42 -3.99
C GLY A 259 32.84 -52.15 -4.94
N VAL A 260 34.00 -52.58 -4.46
CA VAL A 260 34.77 -53.78 -4.84
C VAL A 260 35.95 -53.87 -3.85
N ASN A 261 35.92 -54.84 -2.93
CA ASN A 261 37.10 -55.66 -2.69
C ASN A 261 36.70 -57.03 -2.14
N ALA A 262 37.19 -58.05 -2.82
CA ALA A 262 36.94 -59.45 -2.56
C ALA A 262 38.11 -60.04 -1.75
N ILE A 263 37.80 -61.12 -1.02
CA ILE A 263 38.67 -62.22 -0.57
C ILE A 263 39.60 -61.94 0.63
N SER A 264 39.28 -62.53 1.78
CA SER A 264 40.19 -63.40 2.53
C SER A 264 39.39 -64.25 3.53
N GLY A 265 39.53 -65.57 3.45
CA GLY A 265 38.82 -66.52 4.31
C GLY A 265 39.41 -66.64 5.72
N ASN A 266 38.65 -67.24 6.62
CA ASN A 266 39.10 -68.39 7.41
C ASN A 266 37.92 -69.14 8.04
N SER A 267 38.10 -70.45 8.14
CA SER A 267 37.22 -71.49 8.67
C SER A 267 36.92 -71.34 10.18
N THR A 268 35.78 -71.87 10.66
CA THR A 268 35.74 -73.01 11.62
C THR A 268 34.31 -73.37 12.10
N SER A 269 34.00 -74.66 11.90
CA SER A 269 33.23 -75.59 12.76
C SER A 269 31.79 -75.32 13.21
N SER A 270 30.88 -76.16 12.69
CA SER A 270 29.63 -76.61 13.35
C SER A 270 29.89 -77.44 14.62
N PRO A 271 28.84 -77.73 15.42
CA PRO A 271 28.38 -79.11 15.38
C PRO A 271 26.85 -79.32 15.38
N LEU A 272 26.54 -80.59 15.12
CA LEU A 272 25.29 -81.33 14.97
C LEU A 272 24.31 -81.25 16.15
N ASN A 273 23.01 -81.39 15.88
CA ASN A 273 22.16 -82.31 16.64
C ASN A 273 21.00 -82.87 15.80
N VAL A 274 20.63 -84.12 16.08
CA VAL A 274 19.81 -85.04 15.29
C VAL A 274 18.46 -85.33 16.00
N SER A 275 17.39 -85.43 15.19
CA SER A 275 16.15 -86.23 15.27
C SER A 275 15.35 -86.46 16.57
N GLY A 276 14.02 -86.32 16.48
CA GLY A 276 13.06 -86.89 17.45
C GLY A 276 11.56 -86.56 17.22
N ALA A 277 10.90 -87.37 16.40
CA ALA A 277 9.47 -87.68 16.19
C ALA A 277 8.30 -87.17 17.10
N THR A 278 7.15 -86.88 16.43
CA THR A 278 5.70 -87.12 16.76
C THR A 278 5.07 -86.36 17.95
N THR A 279 3.89 -85.73 17.89
CA THR A 279 2.53 -86.18 17.47
C THR A 279 1.58 -84.96 17.26
N SER A 280 0.55 -85.12 16.42
CA SER A 280 -0.63 -84.22 16.24
C SER A 280 -1.69 -84.45 17.36
N PRO A 281 -2.90 -83.81 17.44
CA PRO A 281 -3.58 -82.93 16.47
C PRO A 281 -4.47 -81.76 17.01
N MET A 282 -5.00 -80.97 16.04
CA MET A 282 -6.38 -80.43 15.90
C MET A 282 -6.78 -79.03 16.44
N SER A 283 -7.61 -78.38 15.58
CA SER A 283 -8.51 -77.22 15.79
C SER A 283 -7.84 -75.84 15.61
N THR A 284 -8.35 -74.79 14.93
CA THR A 284 -9.56 -74.51 14.12
C THR A 284 -9.24 -73.26 13.24
N THR A 285 -10.00 -73.06 12.16
CA THR A 285 -9.96 -71.97 11.16
C THR A 285 -10.14 -70.54 11.72
N PRO A 286 -9.68 -69.48 11.01
CA PRO A 286 -10.55 -68.70 10.08
C PRO A 286 -9.78 -68.32 8.78
N GLY A 287 -10.37 -68.03 7.61
CA GLY A 287 -11.30 -66.94 7.30
C GLY A 287 -10.65 -65.94 6.31
N SER A 288 -10.87 -66.17 5.01
CA SER A 288 -10.85 -65.28 3.81
C SER A 288 -9.64 -64.37 3.44
N PRO A 289 -9.40 -64.13 2.12
CA PRO A 289 -8.13 -63.63 1.59
C PRO A 289 -8.12 -62.15 1.16
N VAL A 290 -6.93 -61.54 1.23
CA VAL A 290 -6.60 -60.19 0.71
C VAL A 290 -6.06 -60.29 -0.72
N VAL A 291 -6.60 -59.44 -1.61
CA VAL A 291 -6.19 -59.28 -3.01
C VAL A 291 -4.84 -58.54 -3.10
N LYS A 292 -3.86 -59.17 -3.76
CA LYS A 292 -2.57 -58.58 -4.16
C LYS A 292 -2.76 -57.72 -5.43
N SER A 293 -2.29 -56.48 -5.43
CA SER A 293 -1.93 -55.76 -6.66
C SER A 293 -0.41 -55.60 -6.74
N LYS A 294 0.12 -55.93 -7.91
CA LYS A 294 1.53 -56.03 -8.26
C LYS A 294 1.83 -54.87 -9.21
N PHE A 295 2.67 -53.92 -8.82
CA PHE A 295 3.25 -52.95 -9.76
C PHE A 295 4.77 -52.89 -9.61
N GLN A 296 5.44 -53.13 -10.74
CA GLN A 296 6.88 -53.07 -10.92
C GLN A 296 7.33 -51.61 -10.94
N SER A 297 8.32 -51.27 -10.12
CA SER A 297 9.09 -50.04 -10.24
C SER A 297 10.22 -50.25 -11.24
N ARG A 298 10.17 -49.55 -12.38
CA ARG A 298 11.31 -49.35 -13.29
C ARG A 298 11.56 -47.84 -13.37
N HIS A 299 12.44 -47.34 -12.52
CA HIS A 299 12.94 -45.97 -12.60
C HIS A 299 14.23 -45.99 -13.42
N GLU A 300 14.20 -45.47 -14.65
CA GLU A 300 15.42 -45.15 -15.39
C GLU A 300 16.13 -43.97 -14.74
N THR A 301 17.46 -44.06 -14.64
CA THR A 301 18.33 -43.00 -14.14
C THR A 301 18.90 -42.24 -15.33
N PRO A 302 18.83 -40.88 -15.39
CA PRO A 302 19.46 -40.14 -16.46
C PRO A 302 20.98 -40.12 -16.25
N SER A 303 21.62 -41.03 -16.99
CA SER A 303 22.98 -41.04 -17.53
C SER A 303 24.05 -40.10 -16.93
N ARG A 304 25.10 -40.74 -16.40
CA ARG A 304 26.44 -40.26 -15.99
C ARG A 304 27.18 -39.33 -16.97
N ARG A 305 26.60 -39.00 -18.13
CA ARG A 305 27.19 -38.13 -19.17
C ARG A 305 27.06 -36.63 -18.85
N ALA A 306 26.04 -36.24 -18.10
CA ALA A 306 25.81 -34.85 -17.71
C ALA A 306 26.90 -34.32 -16.74
N SER A 307 27.34 -35.15 -15.79
CA SER A 307 28.35 -34.80 -14.78
C SER A 307 29.73 -34.48 -15.39
N ARG A 308 30.17 -35.23 -16.42
CA ARG A 308 31.43 -34.94 -17.13
C ARG A 308 31.36 -33.66 -17.97
N ARG A 309 30.19 -33.36 -18.56
CA ARG A 309 29.96 -32.10 -19.28
C ARG A 309 30.02 -30.90 -18.34
N LEU A 310 29.42 -31.02 -17.16
CA LEU A 310 29.39 -29.97 -16.13
C LEU A 310 30.80 -29.65 -15.60
N GLN A 311 31.62 -30.69 -15.34
CA GLN A 311 33.02 -30.53 -14.96
C GLN A 311 33.83 -29.81 -16.06
N HIS A 312 33.62 -30.19 -17.32
CA HIS A 312 34.29 -29.56 -18.46
C HIS A 312 33.86 -28.09 -18.67
N VAL A 313 32.61 -27.73 -18.38
CA VAL A 313 32.09 -26.35 -18.51
C VAL A 313 32.66 -25.45 -17.40
N ILE A 314 32.72 -25.94 -16.17
CA ILE A 314 33.33 -25.21 -15.03
C ILE A 314 34.81 -24.98 -15.29
N GLU A 315 35.54 -26.00 -15.74
CA GLU A 315 36.97 -25.91 -16.06
C GLU A 315 37.23 -24.93 -17.22
N LYS A 316 36.38 -24.96 -18.26
CA LYS A 316 36.47 -24.01 -19.39
C LYS A 316 36.18 -22.57 -18.97
N LYS A 317 35.23 -22.35 -18.04
CA LYS A 317 34.90 -21.01 -17.51
C LYS A 317 36.00 -20.49 -16.56
N ALA A 318 36.57 -21.35 -15.73
CA ALA A 318 37.70 -21.02 -14.85
C ALA A 318 38.96 -20.66 -15.66
N ASN A 319 39.30 -21.43 -16.69
CA ASN A 319 40.44 -21.14 -17.57
C ASN A 319 40.26 -19.82 -18.34
N LYS A 320 39.03 -19.52 -18.80
CA LYS A 320 38.70 -18.25 -19.46
C LYS A 320 38.80 -17.05 -18.50
N MET A 321 38.44 -17.23 -17.24
CA MET A 321 38.54 -16.20 -16.20
C MET A 321 39.99 -15.95 -15.81
N LEU A 322 40.80 -17.01 -15.67
CA LEU A 322 42.25 -16.92 -15.42
C LEU A 322 42.97 -16.18 -16.56
N LEU A 323 42.60 -16.48 -17.82
CA LEU A 323 43.18 -15.80 -18.98
C LEU A 323 42.83 -14.31 -19.01
N LYS A 324 41.58 -13.95 -18.69
CA LYS A 324 41.16 -12.54 -18.55
C LYS A 324 41.88 -11.85 -17.39
N ALA A 325 42.03 -12.51 -16.24
CA ALA A 325 42.77 -11.96 -15.10
C ALA A 325 44.26 -11.75 -15.42
N SER A 326 44.89 -12.67 -16.17
CA SER A 326 46.27 -12.52 -16.64
C SER A 326 46.42 -11.32 -17.58
N GLN A 327 45.48 -11.12 -18.52
CA GLN A 327 45.51 -9.97 -19.42
C GLN A 327 45.28 -8.63 -18.69
N THR A 328 44.42 -8.61 -17.67
CA THR A 328 44.20 -7.41 -16.84
C THR A 328 45.40 -7.10 -15.95
N ILE A 329 46.15 -8.11 -15.48
CA ILE A 329 47.40 -7.91 -14.71
C ILE A 329 48.53 -7.40 -15.61
N GLU A 330 48.67 -7.92 -16.85
CA GLU A 330 49.65 -7.43 -17.82
C GLU A 330 49.43 -5.95 -18.19
N GLN A 331 48.18 -5.52 -18.33
CA GLN A 331 47.82 -4.13 -18.65
C GLN A 331 47.95 -3.16 -17.46
N SER A 332 47.87 -3.65 -16.22
CA SER A 332 47.88 -2.79 -15.02
C SER A 332 49.23 -2.70 -14.32
N THR A 333 50.17 -3.64 -14.54
CA THR A 333 51.45 -3.69 -13.81
C THR A 333 52.71 -3.68 -14.68
N GLY A 334 52.58 -3.81 -16.00
CA GLY A 334 53.72 -3.73 -16.92
C GLY A 334 54.81 -4.81 -16.74
N LEU A 335 54.53 -5.86 -15.96
CA LEU A 335 55.46 -6.96 -15.71
C LEU A 335 55.13 -8.15 -16.62
N THR A 336 55.97 -8.36 -17.64
CA THR A 336 55.88 -9.53 -18.52
C THR A 336 56.45 -10.75 -17.80
N LEU A 337 55.60 -11.66 -17.28
CA LEU A 337 56.07 -13.01 -16.94
C LEU A 337 56.08 -13.86 -18.21
N GLY A 338 57.07 -13.59 -19.05
CA GLY A 338 57.39 -14.42 -20.21
C GLY A 338 57.89 -15.79 -19.76
N SER A 339 57.27 -16.83 -20.31
CA SER A 339 57.75 -18.22 -20.30
C SER A 339 59.23 -18.29 -20.68
N ARG A 340 60.13 -18.50 -19.69
CA ARG A 340 61.50 -18.92 -19.95
C ARG A 340 61.59 -20.44 -19.85
N ARG A 341 61.76 -21.01 -21.02
CA ARG A 341 62.21 -22.37 -21.32
C ARG A 341 63.34 -22.83 -20.39
N SER A 342 63.20 -24.07 -19.93
CA SER A 342 64.31 -24.94 -19.57
C SER A 342 65.40 -24.96 -20.64
N GLY A 343 66.65 -24.97 -20.21
CA GLY A 343 67.80 -25.34 -21.04
C GLY A 343 68.65 -24.17 -21.50
N MET A 344 69.61 -23.77 -20.65
CA MET A 344 70.99 -23.37 -20.97
C MET A 344 71.56 -22.56 -19.81
N LEU A 345 72.23 -23.25 -18.88
CA LEU A 345 73.42 -22.76 -18.13
C LEU A 345 73.98 -23.88 -17.24
N LEU A 346 74.19 -25.04 -17.85
CA LEU A 346 75.23 -25.98 -17.43
C LEU A 346 76.55 -25.32 -17.83
N GLY A 347 77.32 -24.77 -16.89
CA GLY A 347 78.66 -24.24 -17.21
C GLY A 347 79.27 -23.12 -16.34
N LYS A 348 78.63 -22.65 -15.26
CA LYS A 348 79.25 -21.61 -14.38
C LYS A 348 79.11 -21.87 -12.88
N LEU A 349 79.31 -23.12 -12.46
CA LEU A 349 79.56 -23.49 -11.05
C LEU A 349 80.71 -24.52 -10.95
N LEU A 350 81.83 -24.19 -11.59
CA LEU A 350 83.12 -24.86 -11.40
C LEU A 350 84.24 -23.83 -11.62
N ASN A 351 84.20 -22.71 -10.88
CA ASN A 351 85.42 -21.97 -10.53
C ASN A 351 85.13 -20.95 -9.41
N ALA A 352 84.97 -21.45 -8.19
CA ALA A 352 85.06 -20.67 -6.96
C ALA A 352 85.36 -21.63 -5.79
N ASN A 353 86.47 -22.37 -5.92
CA ASN A 353 87.29 -22.88 -4.82
C ASN A 353 88.51 -23.61 -5.40
N SER A 354 89.54 -22.85 -5.77
CA SER A 354 90.99 -23.12 -5.76
C SER A 354 91.69 -22.14 -6.69
#